data_AF-H3ALT5-F1
#
_entry.id   AF-H3ALT5-F1
#
_cell.length_a   1.000
_cell.length_b   1.000
_cell.length_c   1.000
_cell.angle_alpha   90.00
_cell.angle_beta   90.00
_cell.angle_gamma   90.00
#
_symmetry.space_group_name_H-M   'P 1'
#
loop_
_entity.id
_entity.type
_entity.pdbx_description
1 polymer ?
#
loop_
_entity_poly.entity_id
_entity_poly.type
_entity_poly.pdbx_seq_one_letter_code
_entity_poly.pdbx_strand_id
1 'polypeptide(L)'
;MAEKRASGEGRDREEEEDDGVTVGGGSRPVSLPLSRVKLIMKSSPDVSSINQDALYLTAKATELFVQYLAMYSYNSSKGREKKQLTYKDLSSAVEDSETFQFLADILPQKILASKYLKMLKEERGGGDGGGDDDDDEDEEED
;
A
#
# COMPACT_ATOMS: atom_id res chain seq x y z
N MET A 1 -37.51 47.67 39.72
CA MET A 1 -37.29 46.45 40.53
C MET A 1 -37.81 45.27 39.73
N ALA A 2 -36.97 44.24 39.57
CA ALA A 2 -37.24 42.83 39.21
C ALA A 2 -37.94 42.52 37.87
N GLU A 3 -37.60 41.49 37.08
CA GLU A 3 -36.52 40.50 37.06
C GLU A 3 -36.62 39.70 35.74
N LYS A 4 -35.52 39.67 34.98
CA LYS A 4 -34.86 38.56 34.26
C LYS A 4 -35.69 37.35 33.76
N ARG A 5 -35.44 36.96 32.48
CA ARG A 5 -35.07 35.60 31.96
C ARG A 5 -34.92 35.69 30.43
N ALA A 6 -33.68 35.61 29.90
CA ALA A 6 -33.02 34.41 29.30
C ALA A 6 -33.69 33.97 27.97
N SER A 7 -33.04 33.48 26.92
CA SER A 7 -31.67 33.19 26.47
C SER A 7 -31.90 32.47 25.12
N GLY A 8 -31.05 32.60 24.11
CA GLY A 8 -31.26 31.86 22.86
C GLY A 8 -30.21 31.99 21.78
N GLU A 9 -28.92 31.97 22.13
CA GLU A 9 -27.89 31.49 21.21
C GLU A 9 -28.01 29.96 21.08
N GLY A 10 -28.27 29.46 19.88
CA GLY A 10 -28.01 28.06 19.50
C GLY A 10 -27.02 28.12 18.32
N ARG A 11 -25.72 28.04 18.57
CA ARG A 11 -24.91 26.81 18.75
C ARG A 11 -25.00 25.91 17.53
N ASP A 12 -23.96 26.04 16.72
CA ASP A 12 -23.49 25.03 15.77
C ASP A 12 -23.50 23.66 16.45
N ARG A 13 -24.24 22.71 15.85
CA ARG A 13 -24.10 21.30 16.18
C ARG A 13 -22.90 20.77 15.42
N GLU A 14 -21.80 20.63 16.12
CA GLU A 14 -20.81 19.60 15.83
C GLU A 14 -21.45 18.26 16.24
N GLU A 15 -21.89 17.48 15.26
CA GLU A 15 -22.29 16.09 15.48
C GLU A 15 -21.00 15.25 15.51
N GLU A 16 -20.42 15.15 16.71
CA GLU A 16 -19.57 14.02 17.07
C GLU A 16 -20.47 12.80 17.31
N GLU A 17 -20.50 11.87 16.35
CA GLU A 17 -21.01 10.51 16.59
C GLU A 17 -19.81 9.55 16.66
N ASP A 18 -19.35 9.36 17.90
CA ASP A 18 -18.63 8.17 18.37
C ASP A 18 -19.63 7.01 18.43
N ASP A 19 -19.53 6.07 17.50
CA ASP A 19 -20.25 4.80 17.55
C ASP A 19 -19.25 3.63 17.47
N GLY A 20 -18.58 3.40 18.60
CA GLY A 20 -17.97 2.12 18.90
C GLY A 20 -19.04 1.03 19.04
N VAL A 21 -19.42 0.39 17.94
CA VAL A 21 -20.30 -0.79 17.96
C VAL A 21 -19.47 -2.07 17.97
N THR A 22 -19.39 -2.71 19.14
CA THR A 22 -19.03 -4.12 19.28
C THR A 22 -20.23 -5.00 18.95
N VAL A 23 -20.29 -5.56 17.75
CA VAL A 23 -21.29 -6.60 17.40
C VAL A 23 -20.78 -7.97 17.87
N GLY A 24 -21.51 -8.56 18.82
CA GLY A 24 -21.33 -9.95 19.24
C GLY A 24 -21.75 -10.94 18.15
N GLY A 25 -20.77 -11.72 17.67
CA GLY A 25 -20.96 -12.74 16.66
C GLY A 25 -19.65 -13.19 16.01
N GLY A 26 -18.65 -13.57 16.81
CA GLY A 26 -17.41 -14.23 16.34
C GLY A 26 -16.54 -13.48 15.30
N SER A 27 -16.86 -12.24 14.93
CA SER A 27 -16.04 -11.47 14.00
C SER A 27 -14.88 -10.86 14.78
N ARG A 28 -13.67 -11.42 14.60
CA ARG A 28 -12.46 -10.75 15.06
C ARG A 28 -12.44 -9.34 14.45
N PRO A 29 -12.19 -8.29 15.26
CA PRO A 29 -12.10 -6.94 14.73
C PRO A 29 -11.03 -6.88 13.63
N VAL A 30 -11.27 -6.07 12.60
CA VAL A 30 -10.24 -5.77 11.60
C VAL A 30 -9.04 -5.12 12.29
N SER A 31 -7.83 -5.49 11.88
CA SER A 31 -6.60 -4.96 12.51
C SER A 31 -6.27 -3.53 12.07
N LEU A 32 -6.82 -3.09 10.94
CA LEU A 32 -6.59 -1.75 10.41
C LEU A 32 -7.55 -0.72 11.04
N PRO A 33 -7.07 0.47 11.42
CA PRO A 33 -7.93 1.54 11.93
C PRO A 33 -8.97 1.97 10.89
N LEU A 34 -10.26 1.74 11.18
CA LEU A 34 -11.35 2.05 10.26
C LEU A 34 -11.41 3.52 9.86
N SER A 35 -11.07 4.43 10.77
CA SER A 35 -10.99 5.88 10.48
C SER A 35 -9.97 6.19 9.38
N ARG A 36 -8.81 5.52 9.39
CA ARG A 36 -7.76 5.69 8.37
C ARG A 36 -8.18 5.09 7.03
N VAL A 37 -8.82 3.92 7.04
CA VAL A 37 -9.38 3.29 5.83
C VAL A 37 -10.43 4.22 5.22
N LYS A 38 -11.37 4.74 6.01
CA LYS A 38 -12.42 5.67 5.56
C LYS A 38 -11.83 6.94 4.97
N LEU A 39 -10.79 7.51 5.59
CA LEU A 39 -10.08 8.68 5.09
C LEU A 39 -9.46 8.43 3.70
N ILE A 40 -8.79 7.30 3.51
CA ILE A 40 -8.19 6.91 2.22
C ILE A 40 -9.30 6.68 1.18
N MET A 41 -10.38 5.99 1.52
CA MET A 41 -11.50 5.79 0.58
C MET A 41 -12.11 7.13 0.13
N LYS A 42 -12.19 8.13 1.01
CA LYS A 42 -12.69 9.49 0.70
C LYS A 42 -11.69 10.39 -0.03
N SER A 43 -10.42 9.99 -0.20
CA SER A 43 -9.48 10.80 -0.99
C SER A 43 -9.80 10.77 -2.49
N SER A 44 -10.61 9.81 -2.93
CA SER A 44 -11.14 9.76 -4.29
C SER A 44 -12.25 10.82 -4.46
N PRO A 45 -12.17 11.69 -5.48
CA PRO A 45 -13.10 12.82 -5.64
C PRO A 45 -14.56 12.39 -5.83
N ASP A 46 -14.79 11.17 -6.30
CA ASP A 46 -16.12 10.63 -6.59
C ASP A 46 -16.79 9.93 -5.38
N VAL A 47 -16.13 9.90 -4.21
CA VAL A 47 -16.62 9.21 -3.01
C VAL A 47 -17.16 10.20 -1.98
N SER A 48 -18.48 10.40 -1.97
CA SER A 48 -19.15 11.32 -1.02
C SER A 48 -19.47 10.67 0.33
N SER A 49 -20.07 9.47 0.31
CA SER A 49 -20.49 8.71 1.49
C SER A 49 -20.09 7.25 1.39
N ILE A 50 -19.79 6.63 2.53
CA ILE A 50 -19.35 5.23 2.62
C ILE A 50 -20.22 4.53 3.66
N ASN A 51 -20.86 3.44 3.26
CA ASN A 51 -21.57 2.50 4.13
C ASN A 51 -20.58 1.81 5.11
N GLN A 52 -20.99 1.60 6.36
CA GLN A 52 -20.22 0.86 7.38
C GLN A 52 -19.82 -0.56 6.95
N ASP A 53 -20.69 -1.32 6.28
CA ASP A 53 -20.38 -2.67 5.80
C ASP A 53 -19.31 -2.64 4.71
N ALA A 54 -19.41 -1.67 3.79
CA ALA A 54 -18.40 -1.46 2.74
C ALA A 54 -17.05 -1.08 3.37
N LEU A 55 -17.05 -0.18 4.35
CA LEU A 55 -15.85 0.21 5.11
C LEU A 55 -15.20 -1.00 5.79
N TYR A 56 -15.99 -1.84 6.48
CA TYR A 56 -15.50 -3.03 7.14
C TYR A 56 -14.94 -4.06 6.16
N LEU A 57 -15.65 -4.31 5.05
CA LEU A 57 -15.22 -5.26 4.02
C LEU A 57 -13.93 -4.79 3.34
N THR A 58 -13.82 -3.50 3.01
CA THR A 58 -12.58 -2.92 2.47
C THR A 58 -11.44 -3.08 3.45
N ALA A 59 -11.63 -2.77 4.74
CA ALA A 59 -10.59 -2.95 5.75
C ALA A 59 -10.13 -4.42 5.84
N LYS A 60 -11.06 -5.37 5.77
CA LYS A 60 -10.70 -6.81 5.81
C LYS A 60 -10.00 -7.26 4.53
N ALA A 61 -10.46 -6.80 3.38
CA ALA A 61 -9.82 -7.08 2.09
C ALA A 61 -8.39 -6.52 2.05
N THR A 62 -8.16 -5.31 2.57
CA THR A 62 -6.81 -4.72 2.67
C THR A 62 -5.89 -5.54 3.56
N GLU A 63 -6.37 -6.06 4.70
CA GLU A 63 -5.58 -6.94 5.57
C GLU A 63 -5.14 -8.22 4.83
N LEU A 64 -6.08 -8.86 4.13
CA LEU A 64 -5.80 -10.06 3.34
C LEU A 64 -4.89 -9.76 2.15
N PHE A 65 -5.05 -8.59 1.52
CA PHE A 65 -4.23 -8.16 0.41
C PHE A 65 -2.76 -8.00 0.82
N VAL A 66 -2.48 -7.35 1.95
CA VAL A 66 -1.10 -7.19 2.45
C VAL A 66 -0.46 -8.55 2.76
N GLN A 67 -1.22 -9.46 3.40
CA GLN A 67 -0.73 -10.82 3.66
C GLN A 67 -0.45 -11.58 2.34
N TYR A 68 -1.36 -11.48 1.38
CA TYR A 68 -1.24 -12.14 0.09
C TYR A 68 -0.04 -11.63 -0.71
N LEU A 69 0.14 -10.31 -0.82
CA LEU A 69 1.28 -9.70 -1.51
C LEU A 69 2.61 -10.14 -0.89
N ALA A 70 2.71 -10.10 0.45
CA ALA A 70 3.92 -10.52 1.16
C ALA A 70 4.23 -12.01 0.95
N MET A 71 3.23 -12.89 1.11
CA MET A 71 3.41 -14.32 0.91
C MET A 71 3.72 -14.68 -0.54
N TYR A 72 3.05 -14.06 -1.51
CA TYR A 72 3.30 -14.29 -2.92
C TYR A 72 4.75 -13.90 -3.27
N SER A 73 5.15 -12.69 -2.92
CA SER A 73 6.50 -12.18 -3.21
C SER A 73 7.59 -13.01 -2.53
N TYR A 74 7.36 -13.48 -1.30
CA TYR A 74 8.28 -14.36 -0.58
C TYR A 74 8.39 -15.76 -1.22
N ASN A 75 7.30 -16.26 -1.78
CA ASN A 75 7.25 -17.61 -2.36
C ASN A 75 7.74 -17.66 -3.81
N SER A 76 7.57 -16.58 -4.56
CA SER A 76 8.00 -16.46 -5.97
C SER A 76 9.48 -16.11 -6.12
N SER A 77 10.12 -15.62 -5.04
CA SER A 77 11.54 -15.32 -5.00
C SER A 77 12.36 -16.42 -4.31
N LYS A 78 13.70 -16.24 -4.28
CA LYS A 78 14.60 -17.01 -3.40
C LYS A 78 14.41 -16.66 -1.92
N GLY A 79 13.39 -15.87 -1.56
CA GLY A 79 13.10 -15.44 -0.18
C GLY A 79 13.01 -16.60 0.82
N ARG A 80 12.57 -17.78 0.38
CA ARG A 80 12.56 -19.01 1.21
C ARG A 80 13.95 -19.46 1.69
N GLU A 81 14.97 -19.28 0.86
CA GLU A 81 16.35 -19.66 1.19
C GLU A 81 16.95 -18.63 2.15
N LYS A 82 16.77 -17.34 1.84
CA LYS A 82 17.30 -16.21 2.63
C LYS A 82 16.47 -15.90 3.89
N LYS A 83 15.29 -16.50 4.06
CA LYS A 83 14.31 -16.24 5.16
C LYS A 83 13.98 -14.76 5.35
N GLN A 84 14.05 -13.99 4.26
CA GLN A 84 13.84 -12.55 4.24
C GLN A 84 13.01 -12.20 3.01
N LEU A 85 12.17 -11.17 3.16
CA LEU A 85 11.48 -10.53 2.04
C LEU A 85 12.14 -9.18 1.77
N THR A 86 12.63 -8.99 0.56
CA THR A 86 13.30 -7.76 0.13
C THR A 86 12.43 -6.93 -0.80
N TYR A 87 12.83 -5.69 -1.06
CA TYR A 87 12.14 -4.84 -2.05
C TYR A 87 12.17 -5.46 -3.46
N LYS A 88 13.31 -6.06 -3.86
CA LYS A 88 13.47 -6.69 -5.18
C LYS A 88 12.45 -7.81 -5.38
N ASP A 89 12.16 -8.57 -4.33
CA ASP A 89 11.14 -9.64 -4.38
C ASP A 89 9.73 -9.07 -4.62
N LEU A 90 9.40 -7.94 -4.00
CA LEU A 90 8.12 -7.25 -4.19
C LEU A 90 8.01 -6.65 -5.60
N SER A 91 9.05 -5.96 -6.08
CA SER A 91 9.01 -5.36 -7.42
C SER A 91 8.96 -6.42 -8.52
N SER A 92 9.66 -7.56 -8.36
CA SER A 92 9.57 -8.70 -9.29
C SER A 92 8.18 -9.33 -9.27
N ALA A 93 7.60 -9.54 -8.09
CA ALA A 93 6.23 -10.07 -8.02
C ALA A 93 5.20 -9.18 -8.72
N VAL A 94 5.39 -7.86 -8.68
CA VAL A 94 4.52 -6.89 -9.37
C VAL A 94 4.68 -6.97 -10.89
N GLU A 95 5.92 -7.09 -11.36
CA GLU A 95 6.24 -7.19 -12.80
C GLU A 95 5.76 -8.52 -13.41
N ASP A 96 5.88 -9.61 -12.67
CA ASP A 96 5.60 -10.97 -13.17
C ASP A 96 4.11 -11.36 -13.09
N SER A 97 3.28 -10.59 -12.36
CA SER A 97 1.88 -10.96 -12.07
C SER A 97 0.90 -9.88 -12.50
N GLU A 98 0.02 -10.22 -13.45
CA GLU A 98 -1.06 -9.34 -13.91
C GLU A 98 -1.97 -8.87 -12.76
N THR A 99 -2.14 -9.69 -11.71
CA THR A 99 -2.98 -9.34 -10.55
C THR A 99 -2.42 -8.13 -9.77
N PHE A 100 -1.12 -7.89 -9.84
CA PHE A 100 -0.44 -6.81 -9.13
C PHE A 100 -0.09 -5.62 -10.03
N GLN A 101 -0.51 -5.62 -11.29
CA GLN A 101 -0.12 -4.60 -12.26
C GLN A 101 -0.51 -3.18 -11.85
N PHE A 102 -1.57 -3.02 -11.06
CA PHE A 102 -1.96 -1.73 -10.50
C PHE A 102 -0.92 -1.09 -9.56
N LEU A 103 0.09 -1.86 -9.14
CA LEU A 103 1.21 -1.41 -8.30
C LEU A 103 2.46 -1.06 -9.10
N ALA A 104 2.51 -1.24 -10.43
CA ALA A 104 3.72 -1.07 -11.22
C ALA A 104 4.38 0.32 -11.04
N ASP A 105 3.56 1.37 -10.97
CA ASP A 105 4.03 2.74 -10.77
C ASP A 105 4.41 3.05 -9.31
N ILE A 106 3.98 2.21 -8.37
CA ILE A 106 4.21 2.37 -6.92
C ILE A 106 5.44 1.56 -6.46
N LEU A 107 5.67 0.41 -7.07
CA LEU A 107 6.76 -0.52 -6.76
C LEU A 107 7.60 -0.84 -8.01
N PRO A 108 8.27 0.15 -8.61
CA PRO A 108 9.06 -0.07 -9.82
C PRO A 108 10.34 -0.89 -9.54
N GLN A 109 10.80 -1.65 -10.54
CA GLN A 109 12.14 -2.23 -10.50
C GLN A 109 13.20 -1.13 -10.47
N LYS A 110 14.17 -1.28 -9.56
CA LYS A 110 15.28 -0.35 -9.46
C LYS A 110 16.36 -0.71 -10.47
N ILE A 111 16.79 0.27 -11.26
CA ILE A 111 17.99 0.20 -12.09
C ILE A 111 19.00 1.25 -11.62
N LEU A 112 20.26 0.87 -11.53
CA LEU A 112 21.33 1.81 -11.19
C LEU A 112 21.51 2.81 -12.35
N ALA A 113 21.66 4.10 -12.04
CA ALA A 113 21.81 5.14 -13.06
C ALA A 113 23.01 4.86 -13.98
N SER A 114 24.12 4.33 -13.44
CA SER A 114 25.27 3.87 -14.20
C SER A 114 24.92 2.77 -15.20
N LYS A 115 24.13 1.77 -14.78
CA LYS A 115 23.65 0.67 -15.64
C LYS A 115 22.74 1.21 -16.75
N TYR A 116 21.82 2.11 -16.41
CA TYR A 116 20.95 2.75 -17.41
C TYR A 116 21.72 3.61 -18.42
N LEU A 117 22.72 4.38 -17.95
CA LEU A 117 23.59 5.18 -18.83
C LEU A 117 24.45 4.30 -19.75
N LYS A 118 24.88 3.13 -19.28
CA LYS A 118 25.58 2.13 -20.10
C LYS A 118 24.65 1.59 -21.19
N MET A 119 23.43 1.16 -20.82
CA MET A 119 22.41 0.69 -21.77
C MET A 119 22.09 1.73 -22.85
N LEU A 120 21.92 3.01 -22.48
CA LEU A 120 21.69 4.09 -23.45
C LEU A 120 22.89 4.32 -24.40
N LYS A 121 24.12 4.15 -23.91
CA LYS A 121 25.33 4.27 -24.74
C LYS A 121 25.45 3.09 -25.71
N GLU A 122 25.07 1.90 -25.29
CA GLU A 122 25.07 0.69 -26.11
C GLU A 122 23.98 0.74 -27.19
N GLU A 123 22.76 1.19 -26.84
CA GLU A 123 21.65 1.36 -27.78
C GLU A 123 21.93 2.46 -28.83
N ARG A 124 22.63 3.53 -28.42
CA ARG A 124 23.09 4.60 -29.33
C ARG A 124 24.37 4.24 -30.09
N GLY A 125 25.07 3.21 -29.63
CA GLY A 125 26.40 2.80 -30.10
C GLY A 125 26.40 1.54 -30.96
N GLY A 126 25.24 1.06 -31.43
CA GLY A 126 25.10 -0.14 -32.25
C GLY A 126 26.16 -0.26 -33.36
N GLY A 127 27.21 -1.02 -33.04
CA GLY A 127 28.33 -1.29 -33.92
C GLY A 127 29.67 -1.49 -33.19
N ASP A 128 29.76 -2.43 -32.24
CA ASP A 128 30.76 -3.51 -32.20
C ASP A 128 30.65 -4.29 -30.88
N GLY A 129 30.82 -5.61 -30.95
CA GLY A 129 30.34 -6.54 -29.93
C GLY A 129 31.28 -6.82 -28.77
N GLY A 130 30.75 -7.64 -27.85
CA GLY A 130 31.55 -8.60 -27.08
C GLY A 130 31.55 -8.40 -25.57
N GLY A 131 31.11 -9.43 -24.86
CA GLY A 131 31.74 -9.89 -23.63
C GLY A 131 31.06 -9.52 -22.33
N ASP A 132 30.59 -10.58 -21.67
CA ASP A 132 30.27 -10.79 -20.26
C ASP A 132 30.90 -9.84 -19.23
N ASP A 133 30.17 -9.58 -18.14
CA ASP A 133 30.66 -9.71 -16.76
C ASP A 133 29.44 -9.56 -15.81
N ASP A 134 28.82 -10.70 -15.49
CA ASP A 134 27.92 -10.86 -14.34
C ASP A 134 28.80 -10.99 -13.08
N ASP A 135 29.25 -9.85 -12.53
CA ASP A 135 29.77 -9.77 -11.15
C ASP A 135 28.62 -9.36 -10.22
N ASP A 136 27.79 -10.35 -9.83
CA ASP A 136 26.94 -10.27 -8.64
C ASP A 136 27.84 -10.48 -7.40
N GLU A 137 28.59 -9.45 -7.00
CA GLU A 137 29.12 -9.35 -5.63
C GLU A 137 28.08 -8.63 -4.76
N ASP A 138 27.21 -9.42 -4.14
CA ASP A 138 26.45 -9.03 -2.95
C ASP A 138 27.47 -8.71 -1.84
N GLU A 139 27.83 -7.43 -1.67
CA GLU A 139 28.52 -6.96 -0.46
C GLU A 139 27.55 -7.03 0.73
N GLU A 140 27.76 -8.03 1.58
CA GLU A 140 27.24 -8.10 2.94
C GLU A 140 27.92 -7.00 3.78
N GLU A 141 27.16 -5.99 4.25
CA GLU A 141 27.62 -5.10 5.33
C GLU A 141 27.13 -5.66 6.68
N ASP A 142 28.08 -5.77 7.61
CA ASP A 142 28.04 -6.36 8.97
C ASP A 142 26.83 -6.02 9.87
#